data_AF-A0ABD0MEH7-F1
#
_entry.id   AF-A0ABD0MEH7-F1
#
_cell.length_a   1.000
_cell.length_b   1.000
_cell.length_c   1.000
_cell.angle_alpha   90.00
_cell.angle_beta   90.00
_cell.angle_gamma   90.00
#
_symmetry.space_group_name_H-M   'P 1'
#
loop_
_entity.id
_entity.type
_entity.pdbx_description
1 polymer ?
#
loop_
_entity_poly.entity_id
_entity_poly.type
_entity_poly.pdbx_seq_one_letter_code
_entity_poly.pdbx_strand_id
1 'polypeptide(L)'
;EISVKIGEELKLDVLLSNADKVEHLSKGSTEWKEVWKRGRGVQNNQLNDRDGNLIINNFTANDAGTYRVLGSEGDILIAVTVK
;
A
#
# COMPACT_ATOMS: atom_id res chain seq x y z
N GLU A 1 -9.34 -1.18 -9.41
CA GLU A 1 -8.17 -0.59 -10.09
C GLU A 1 -8.28 0.92 -9.97
N ILE A 2 -7.18 1.60 -9.69
CA ILE A 2 -7.12 3.05 -9.43
C ILE A 2 -6.13 3.67 -10.42
N SER A 3 -6.44 4.86 -10.95
CA SER A 3 -5.52 5.67 -11.75
C SER A 3 -5.21 6.96 -11.02
N VAL A 4 -3.92 7.32 -10.96
CA VAL A 4 -3.45 8.54 -10.30
C VAL A 4 -2.31 9.14 -11.13
N LYS A 5 -2.21 10.48 -11.18
CA LYS A 5 -1.12 11.11 -11.92
C LYS A 5 0.16 11.12 -11.09
N ILE A 6 1.30 11.02 -11.77
CA ILE A 6 2.59 11.23 -11.13
C ILE A 6 2.63 12.63 -10.50
N GLY A 7 3.09 12.70 -9.27
CA GLY A 7 3.16 13.92 -8.47
C GLY A 7 1.92 14.19 -7.61
N GLU A 8 0.83 13.46 -7.80
CA GLU A 8 -0.38 13.61 -6.98
C GLU A 8 -0.33 12.74 -5.71
N GLU A 9 -1.11 13.13 -4.71
CA GLU A 9 -1.31 12.32 -3.51
C GLU A 9 -2.27 11.15 -3.83
N LEU A 10 -1.91 9.95 -3.41
CA LEU A 10 -2.78 8.78 -3.43
C LEU A 10 -3.14 8.38 -2.01
N LYS A 11 -4.44 8.22 -1.75
CA LYS A 11 -4.96 7.63 -0.50
C LYS A 11 -5.58 6.27 -0.78
N LEU A 12 -5.11 5.25 -0.07
CA LEU A 12 -5.66 3.91 -0.08
C LEU A 12 -6.31 3.63 1.27
N ASP A 13 -7.64 3.59 1.30
CA ASP A 13 -8.43 3.24 2.49
C ASP A 13 -8.39 1.72 2.71
N VAL A 14 -7.27 1.23 3.24
CA VAL A 14 -6.94 -0.19 3.27
C VAL A 14 -6.42 -0.68 4.63
N LEU A 15 -6.19 0.21 5.60
CA LEU A 15 -5.67 -0.16 6.93
C LEU A 15 -6.80 -0.59 7.85
N LEU A 16 -7.44 -1.71 7.51
CA LEU A 16 -8.56 -2.29 8.24
C LEU A 16 -8.22 -2.66 9.69
N SER A 17 -9.23 -2.79 10.55
CA SER A 17 -9.07 -3.22 11.94
C SER A 17 -8.43 -4.60 12.09
N ASN A 18 -8.57 -5.49 11.10
CA ASN A 18 -7.95 -6.82 11.05
C ASN A 18 -6.70 -6.91 10.14
N ALA A 19 -6.25 -5.80 9.54
CA ALA A 19 -5.06 -5.78 8.69
C ALA A 19 -3.75 -5.91 9.49
N ASP A 20 -2.93 -6.91 9.19
CA ASP A 20 -1.63 -7.09 9.84
C ASP A 20 -0.50 -6.40 9.06
N LYS A 21 -0.49 -6.50 7.73
CA LYS A 21 0.52 -5.84 6.88
C LYS A 21 -0.04 -5.45 5.52
N VAL A 22 0.62 -4.48 4.88
CA VAL A 22 0.42 -4.15 3.47
C VAL A 22 1.72 -4.43 2.72
N GLU A 23 1.59 -5.15 1.61
CA GLU A 23 2.69 -5.44 0.71
C GLU A 23 2.41 -4.87 -0.67
N HIS A 24 3.48 -4.44 -1.34
CA HIS A 24 3.46 -3.84 -2.65
C HIS A 24 4.30 -4.66 -3.63
N LEU A 25 3.72 -4.91 -4.80
CA LEU A 25 4.40 -5.46 -5.96
C LEU A 25 4.43 -4.38 -7.04
N SER A 26 5.58 -3.72 -7.17
CA SER A 26 5.79 -2.71 -8.22
C SER A 26 5.56 -3.31 -9.61
N LYS A 27 5.09 -2.48 -10.54
CA LYS A 27 4.89 -2.88 -11.93
C LYS A 27 6.20 -3.41 -12.54
N GLY A 28 6.20 -4.66 -12.98
CA GLY A 28 7.38 -5.34 -13.56
C GLY A 28 8.30 -6.03 -12.54
N SER A 29 7.99 -5.96 -11.25
CA SER A 29 8.65 -6.75 -10.21
C SER A 29 7.98 -8.11 -10.04
N THR A 30 8.71 -9.09 -9.49
CA THR A 30 8.18 -10.38 -9.00
C THR A 30 8.26 -10.50 -7.47
N GLU A 31 8.84 -9.50 -6.80
CA GLU A 31 9.04 -9.48 -5.35
C GLU A 31 8.02 -8.56 -4.66
N TRP A 32 7.37 -9.09 -3.63
CA TRP A 32 6.50 -8.33 -2.72
C TRP A 32 7.31 -7.66 -1.63
N LYS A 33 7.10 -6.36 -1.43
CA LYS A 33 7.77 -5.57 -0.40
C LYS A 33 6.77 -5.09 0.63
N GLU A 34 7.08 -5.27 1.91
CA GLU A 34 6.27 -4.70 3.00
C GLU A 34 6.40 -3.18 2.99
N VAL A 35 5.26 -2.49 2.92
CA VAL A 35 5.19 -1.01 2.92
C VAL A 35 4.53 -0.46 4.17
N TRP A 36 3.77 -1.30 4.88
CA TRP A 36 3.19 -0.99 6.18
C TRP A 36 2.99 -2.25 7.01
N LYS A 37 3.14 -2.14 8.33
CA LYS A 37 2.91 -3.22 9.29
C LYS A 37 2.22 -2.69 10.53
N ARG A 38 1.18 -3.36 11.01
CA ARG A 38 0.52 -3.02 12.27
C ARG A 38 1.53 -3.00 13.42
N GLY A 39 1.52 -1.91 14.20
CA GLY A 39 2.43 -1.70 15.33
C GLY A 39 3.84 -1.22 14.94
N ARG A 40 4.22 -1.24 13.66
CA ARG A 40 5.47 -0.62 13.15
C ARG A 40 5.23 0.60 12.26
N GLY A 41 4.04 0.71 11.67
CA GLY A 41 3.70 1.77 10.73
C GLY A 41 4.32 1.55 9.36
N VAL A 42 4.53 2.65 8.64
CA VAL A 42 5.10 2.68 7.29
C VAL A 42 6.59 2.35 7.26
N GLN A 43 7.05 1.73 6.17
CA GLN A 43 8.45 1.31 5.99
C GLN A 43 9.28 2.31 5.15
N ASN A 44 8.68 3.40 4.68
CA ASN A 44 9.34 4.44 3.89
C ASN A 44 8.77 5.82 4.26
N ASN A 45 9.63 6.84 4.31
CA ASN A 45 9.28 8.23 4.64
C ASN A 45 8.34 8.90 3.62
N GLN A 46 8.23 8.38 2.39
CA GLN A 46 7.27 8.87 1.40
C GLN A 46 5.82 8.52 1.77
N LEU A 47 5.64 7.51 2.62
CA LEU A 47 4.34 6.97 3.00
C LEU A 47 3.87 7.58 4.33
N ASN A 48 2.56 7.61 4.53
CA ASN A 48 1.94 7.89 5.83
C ASN A 48 0.82 6.88 6.10
N ASP A 49 0.64 6.52 7.37
CA ASP A 49 -0.50 5.74 7.86
C ASP A 49 -1.35 6.60 8.80
N ARG A 50 -2.36 7.27 8.25
CA ARG A 50 -3.26 8.15 9.02
C ARG A 50 -4.71 7.85 8.70
N ASP A 51 -5.55 7.95 9.72
CA ASP A 51 -7.01 7.85 9.59
C ASP A 51 -7.48 6.59 8.85
N GLY A 52 -6.82 5.45 9.05
CA GLY A 52 -7.14 4.18 8.37
C GLY A 52 -6.64 4.06 6.92
N ASN A 53 -5.88 5.05 6.44
CA ASN A 53 -5.39 5.09 5.07
C ASN A 53 -3.87 4.85 5.00
N LEU A 54 -3.44 4.13 3.97
CA LEU A 54 -2.07 4.21 3.47
C LEU A 54 -2.01 5.34 2.45
N ILE A 55 -1.19 6.35 2.71
CA ILE A 55 -1.10 7.58 1.91
C ILE A 55 0.27 7.65 1.26
N ILE A 56 0.30 7.92 -0.04
CA ILE A 56 1.52 8.22 -0.81
C ILE A 56 1.46 9.69 -1.18
N ASN A 57 2.29 10.53 -0.54
CA ASN A 57 2.16 11.99 -0.66
C ASN A 57 2.51 12.53 -2.06
N ASN A 58 3.40 11.84 -2.78
CA ASN A 58 3.86 12.23 -4.11
C ASN A 58 4.03 10.96 -4.94
N PHE A 59 2.99 10.57 -5.67
CA PHE A 59 2.97 9.31 -6.41
C PHE A 59 4.00 9.29 -7.54
N THR A 60 4.72 8.17 -7.67
CA THR A 60 5.73 7.95 -8.72
C THR A 60 5.43 6.69 -9.53
N ALA A 61 6.12 6.53 -10.66
CA ALA A 61 6.00 5.32 -11.47
C ALA A 61 6.38 4.03 -10.71
N ASN A 62 7.22 4.12 -9.67
CA ASN A 62 7.60 2.98 -8.84
C ASN A 62 6.50 2.55 -7.88
N ASP A 63 5.61 3.47 -7.51
CA ASP A 63 4.45 3.22 -6.65
C ASP A 63 3.32 2.50 -7.42
N ALA A 64 3.29 2.62 -8.75
CA ALA A 64 2.39 1.83 -9.58
C ALA A 64 2.65 0.33 -9.42
N GLY A 65 1.56 -0.45 -9.37
CA GLY A 65 1.64 -1.87 -9.03
C GLY A 65 0.44 -2.35 -8.24
N THR A 66 0.58 -3.53 -7.65
CA THR A 66 -0.48 -4.13 -6.83
C THR A 66 -0.12 -4.00 -5.36
N TYR A 67 -1.05 -3.48 -4.56
CA TYR A 67 -1.00 -3.50 -3.11
C TYR A 67 -1.94 -4.59 -2.61
N ARG A 68 -1.44 -5.44 -1.70
CA ARG A 68 -2.26 -6.42 -0.99
C ARG A 68 -2.22 -6.16 0.50
N VAL A 69 -3.37 -6.28 1.13
CA VAL A 69 -3.50 -6.23 2.58
C VAL A 69 -3.67 -7.64 3.09
N LEU A 70 -2.83 -8.02 4.04
CA LEU A 70 -2.82 -9.34 4.65
C LEU A 70 -3.33 -9.24 6.09
N GLY A 71 -4.18 -10.18 6.47
CA GLY A 71 -4.60 -10.39 7.85
C GLY A 71 -3.51 -11.06 8.68
N SER A 72 -3.75 -11.21 9.98
CA SER A 72 -2.79 -11.84 10.91
C SER A 72 -2.54 -13.31 10.61
N GLU A 73 -3.45 -13.98 9.89
CA GLU A 73 -3.31 -15.36 9.46
C GLU A 73 -2.62 -15.50 8.08
N GLY A 74 -2.24 -14.36 7.47
CA GLY A 74 -1.63 -14.32 6.14
C GLY A 74 -2.63 -14.42 4.99
N ASP A 75 -3.93 -14.41 5.29
CA ASP A 75 -5.01 -14.32 4.33
C ASP A 75 -5.04 -12.95 3.63
N ILE A 76 -5.44 -12.93 2.35
CA ILE A 76 -5.54 -11.69 1.58
C ILE A 76 -6.92 -11.07 1.85
N LEU A 77 -6.94 -9.91 2.50
CA LEU A 77 -8.15 -9.15 2.79
C LEU A 77 -8.54 -8.25 1.61
N ILE A 78 -7.55 -7.59 1.00
CA ILE A 78 -7.73 -6.66 -0.12
C ILE A 78 -6.59 -6.87 -1.11
N ALA A 79 -6.90 -6.76 -2.40
CA ALA A 79 -5.91 -6.56 -3.46
C ALA A 79 -6.36 -5.40 -4.37
N VAL A 80 -5.51 -4.39 -4.53
CA VAL A 80 -5.78 -3.23 -5.38
C VAL A 80 -4.60 -2.95 -6.30
N THR A 81 -4.88 -2.76 -7.59
CA THR A 81 -3.89 -2.34 -8.58
C THR A 81 -4.02 -0.86 -8.87
N VAL A 82 -2.90 -0.15 -8.79
CA VAL A 82 -2.75 1.28 -9.08
C VAL A 82 -1.94 1.43 -10.37
N LYS A 83 -2.38 2.34 -11.24
CA LYS A 83 -1.77 2.62 -12.55
C LYS A 83 -1.43 4.08 -12.72
#